data_AF-A0AA90QAZ1-F1
#
_entry.id   AF-A0AA90QAZ1-F1
#
_cell.length_a   1.000
_cell.length_b   1.000
_cell.length_c   1.000
_cell.angle_alpha   90.00
_cell.angle_beta   90.00
_cell.angle_gamma   90.00
#
_symmetry.space_group_name_H-M   'P 1'
#
loop_
_entity.id
_entity.type
_entity.pdbx_description
1 polymer ?
#
loop_
_entity_poly.entity_id
_entity_poly.type
_entity_poly.pdbx_seq_one_letter_code
_entity_poly.pdbx_strand_id
1 'polypeptide(L)'
;MSATKRRLVKLLGDTHRFAEIDERRLKRETRVLLDYITKNIDPDKDEHGIWRWVVPMCESVLAGTIHLPVPFSELPLKYEIRERLLTPEFEKVLAEFRLTISGTPREVYEEIVIDGVKHAYVDFEE
;
A
#
# COMPACT_ATOMS: atom_id res chain seq x y z
N MET A 1 -16.35 5.59 -11.91
CA MET A 1 -16.16 4.60 -10.82
C MET A 1 -15.62 3.34 -11.45
N SER A 2 -14.48 2.80 -10.98
CA SER A 2 -14.07 1.45 -11.37
C SER A 2 -15.13 0.46 -10.89
N ALA A 3 -15.42 -0.56 -11.70
CA ALA A 3 -16.19 -1.70 -11.22
C ALA A 3 -15.41 -2.37 -10.08
N THR A 4 -16.13 -2.84 -9.05
CA THR A 4 -15.54 -3.61 -7.96
C THR A 4 -16.29 -4.91 -7.77
N LYS A 5 -15.58 -5.94 -7.27
CA LYS A 5 -16.13 -7.24 -6.96
C LYS A 5 -15.82 -7.62 -5.52
N ARG A 6 -16.88 -7.97 -4.79
CA ARG A 6 -16.79 -8.47 -3.43
C ARG A 6 -16.10 -9.83 -3.41
N ARG A 7 -15.05 -9.95 -2.59
CA ARG A 7 -14.27 -11.16 -2.37
C ARG A 7 -14.21 -11.47 -0.88
N LEU A 8 -14.11 -12.76 -0.54
CA LEU A 8 -13.82 -13.19 0.82
C LEU A 8 -12.30 -13.40 0.92
N VAL A 9 -11.64 -12.55 1.69
CA VAL A 9 -10.17 -12.53 1.81
C VAL A 9 -9.77 -12.98 3.20
N LYS A 10 -8.79 -13.88 3.27
CA LYS A 10 -8.22 -14.34 4.55
C LYS A 10 -7.47 -13.21 5.26
N LEU A 11 -7.56 -13.18 6.58
CA LEU A 11 -6.78 -12.29 7.43
C LEU A 11 -5.53 -13.00 7.96
N LEU A 12 -4.40 -12.28 7.98
CA LEU A 12 -3.17 -12.70 8.63
C LEU A 12 -3.36 -12.62 10.15
N GLY A 13 -3.18 -13.76 10.82
CA GLY A 13 -3.73 -13.98 12.17
C GLY A 13 -3.23 -13.03 13.26
N ASP A 14 -2.00 -12.53 13.14
CA ASP A 14 -1.36 -11.63 14.10
C ASP A 14 -1.61 -10.14 13.81
N THR A 15 -1.80 -9.79 12.54
CA THR A 15 -1.85 -8.39 12.08
C THR A 15 -3.22 -7.94 11.56
N HIS A 16 -4.18 -8.86 11.43
CA HIS A 16 -5.50 -8.60 10.85
C HIS A 16 -5.43 -7.95 9.45
N ARG A 17 -4.32 -8.17 8.73
CA ARG A 17 -4.11 -7.69 7.36
C ARG A 17 -4.66 -8.69 6.35
N PHE A 18 -5.04 -8.21 5.18
CA PHE A 18 -5.46 -9.05 4.08
C PHE A 18 -4.27 -9.89 3.56
N ALA A 19 -4.51 -11.19 3.40
CA ALA A 19 -3.55 -12.11 2.78
C ALA A 19 -3.47 -11.92 1.25
N GLU A 20 -4.44 -11.23 0.65
CA GLU A 20 -4.51 -10.90 -0.77
C GLU A 20 -4.64 -9.40 -0.96
N ILE A 21 -4.03 -8.88 -2.04
CA ILE A 21 -4.04 -7.47 -2.38
C ILE A 21 -4.85 -7.22 -3.66
N ASP A 22 -5.58 -6.12 -3.68
CA ASP A 22 -6.13 -5.58 -4.92
C ASP A 22 -5.00 -5.00 -5.78
N GLU A 23 -4.45 -5.83 -6.66
CA GLU A 23 -3.34 -5.45 -7.55
C GLU A 23 -3.69 -4.31 -8.51
N ARG A 24 -4.96 -4.17 -8.91
CA ARG A 24 -5.37 -3.09 -9.83
C ARG A 24 -5.34 -1.75 -9.12
N ARG A 25 -5.93 -1.71 -7.92
CA ARG A 25 -5.85 -0.56 -7.03
C ARG A 25 -4.39 -0.24 -6.69
N LEU A 26 -3.60 -1.25 -6.34
CA LEU A 26 -2.18 -1.08 -6.03
C LEU A 26 -1.43 -0.44 -7.21
N LYS A 27 -1.62 -0.92 -8.44
CA LYS A 27 -1.01 -0.31 -9.64
C LYS A 27 -1.48 1.12 -9.87
N ARG A 28 -2.76 1.43 -9.62
CA ARG A 28 -3.30 2.80 -9.71
C ARG A 28 -2.64 3.73 -8.70
N GLU A 29 -2.59 3.34 -7.44
CA GLU A 29 -1.98 4.14 -6.36
C GLU A 29 -0.47 4.29 -6.52
N THR A 30 0.19 3.25 -7.03
CA THR A 30 1.62 3.30 -7.38
C THR A 30 1.90 4.35 -8.45
N ARG A 31 1.07 4.42 -9.50
CA ARG A 31 1.22 5.46 -10.52
C ARG A 31 0.99 6.85 -9.95
N VAL A 32 -0.02 7.03 -9.10
CA VAL A 32 -0.28 8.33 -8.44
C VAL A 32 0.91 8.76 -7.59
N LEU A 33 1.51 7.83 -6.83
CA LEU A 33 2.70 8.10 -6.02
C LEU A 33 3.91 8.46 -6.88
N LEU A 34 4.22 7.68 -7.93
CA LEU A 34 5.33 7.96 -8.85
C LEU A 34 5.15 9.29 -9.58
N ASP A 35 3.93 9.60 -10.03
CA ASP A 35 3.60 10.88 -10.65
C ASP A 35 3.89 12.04 -9.70
N TYR A 36 3.47 11.91 -8.43
CA TYR A 36 3.73 12.93 -7.42
C TYR A 36 5.25 13.11 -7.20
N ILE A 37 5.99 12.02 -7.00
CA ILE A 37 7.45 12.06 -6.78
C ILE A 37 8.14 12.75 -7.95
N THR A 38 7.86 12.29 -9.17
CA THR A 38 8.50 12.80 -10.40
C THR A 38 8.23 14.29 -10.62
N LYS A 39 7.04 14.78 -10.24
CA LYS A 39 6.65 16.18 -10.44
C LYS A 39 7.14 17.13 -9.35
N ASN A 40 7.34 16.65 -8.13
CA ASN A 40 7.51 17.52 -6.97
C ASN A 40 8.83 17.33 -6.21
N ILE A 41 9.56 16.24 -6.44
CA ILE A 41 10.76 15.90 -5.67
C ILE A 41 11.95 15.85 -6.62
N ASP A 42 12.86 16.82 -6.46
CA ASP A 42 14.14 16.87 -7.18
C ASP A 42 15.06 15.74 -6.68
N PRO A 43 15.50 14.80 -7.54
CA PRO A 43 16.35 13.69 -7.14
C PRO A 43 17.70 14.14 -6.56
N ASP A 44 18.21 15.31 -6.96
CA ASP A 44 19.47 15.85 -6.44
C ASP A 44 19.30 16.55 -5.07
N LYS A 45 18.04 16.79 -4.66
CA LYS A 45 17.68 17.42 -3.37
C LYS A 45 16.81 16.51 -2.49
N ASP A 46 16.87 15.21 -2.70
CA ASP A 46 16.07 14.23 -2.00
C ASP A 46 16.62 13.90 -0.59
N GLU A 47 16.33 14.79 0.37
CA GLU A 47 16.82 14.71 1.75
C GLU A 47 16.40 13.41 2.48
N HIS A 48 15.28 12.82 2.08
CA HIS A 48 14.68 11.65 2.74
C HIS A 48 14.93 10.33 1.98
N GLY A 49 15.65 10.36 0.86
CA GLY A 49 15.92 9.18 0.04
C GLY A 49 14.66 8.56 -0.58
N ILE A 50 13.64 9.36 -0.89
CA ILE A 50 12.41 8.95 -1.56
C ILE A 50 12.72 8.26 -2.90
N TRP A 51 13.60 8.82 -3.72
CA TRP A 51 14.06 8.23 -4.98
C TRP A 51 14.86 6.95 -4.77
N ARG A 52 15.57 6.83 -3.65
CA ARG A 52 16.35 5.63 -3.32
C ARG A 52 15.48 4.48 -2.83
N TRP A 53 14.43 4.77 -2.06
CA TRP A 53 13.69 3.75 -1.30
C TRP A 53 12.26 3.52 -1.79
N VAL A 54 11.56 4.57 -2.23
CA VAL A 54 10.16 4.48 -2.65
C VAL A 54 10.06 4.13 -4.13
N VAL A 55 10.83 4.82 -4.98
CA VAL A 55 10.75 4.63 -6.43
C VAL A 55 11.04 3.18 -6.86
N PRO A 56 12.10 2.50 -6.38
CA PRO A 56 12.37 1.11 -6.77
C PRO A 56 11.27 0.14 -6.31
N MET A 57 10.64 0.40 -5.17
CA MET A 57 9.50 -0.40 -4.71
C MET A 57 8.29 -0.20 -5.63
N CYS A 58 8.00 1.04 -6.04
CA CYS A 58 6.95 1.33 -7.01
C CYS A 58 7.22 0.67 -8.37
N GLU A 59 8.45 0.70 -8.85
CA GLU A 59 8.84 0.01 -10.09
C GLU A 59 8.63 -1.51 -9.99
N SER A 60 9.00 -2.10 -8.86
CA SER A 60 8.81 -3.54 -8.60
C SER A 60 7.32 -3.93 -8.56
N VAL A 61 6.47 -3.06 -8.02
CA VAL A 61 5.01 -3.23 -8.06
C VAL A 61 4.49 -3.19 -9.49
N LEU A 62 4.91 -2.21 -10.30
CA LEU A 62 4.46 -2.09 -11.69
C LEU A 62 4.96 -3.23 -12.56
N ALA A 63 6.16 -3.74 -12.29
CA ALA A 63 6.74 -4.90 -12.95
C ALA A 63 6.14 -6.24 -12.49
N GLY A 64 5.39 -6.25 -11.38
CA GLY A 64 4.84 -7.47 -10.80
C GLY A 64 5.90 -8.41 -10.21
N THR A 65 7.04 -7.87 -9.78
CA THR A 65 8.19 -8.63 -9.28
C THR A 65 8.29 -8.66 -7.76
N ILE A 66 7.48 -7.85 -7.07
CA ILE A 66 7.42 -7.83 -5.60
C ILE A 66 6.45 -8.89 -5.06
N HIS A 67 6.82 -9.50 -3.94
CA HIS A 67 5.92 -10.39 -3.20
C HIS A 67 4.92 -9.59 -2.36
N LEU A 68 3.64 -9.93 -2.50
CA LEU A 68 2.53 -9.25 -1.81
C LEU A 68 1.84 -10.22 -0.84
N PRO A 69 1.24 -9.71 0.26
CA PRO A 69 1.36 -8.34 0.78
C PRO A 69 2.77 -8.05 1.32
N VAL A 70 3.24 -6.80 1.19
CA VAL A 70 4.52 -6.39 1.77
C VAL A 70 4.38 -6.22 3.29
N PRO A 71 5.24 -6.85 4.11
CA PRO A 71 5.23 -6.64 5.55
C PRO A 71 5.41 -5.16 5.90
N PHE A 72 4.63 -4.66 6.86
CA PHE A 72 4.79 -3.27 7.30
C PHE A 72 6.19 -3.00 7.86
N SER A 73 6.91 -4.01 8.35
CA SER A 73 8.34 -3.96 8.73
C SER A 73 9.25 -3.49 7.59
N GLU A 74 8.88 -3.73 6.34
CA GLU A 74 9.70 -3.50 5.14
C GLU A 74 9.29 -2.26 4.36
N LEU A 75 8.19 -1.59 4.74
CA LEU A 75 7.78 -0.35 4.08
C LEU A 75 8.77 0.79 4.35
N PRO A 76 9.09 1.61 3.34
CA PRO A 76 10.05 2.70 3.47
C PRO A 76 9.49 3.88 4.28
N LEU A 77 10.38 4.80 4.64
CA LEU A 77 10.09 6.12 5.22
C LEU A 77 9.34 6.12 6.56
N LYS A 78 9.50 5.06 7.36
CA LYS A 78 8.79 4.95 8.64
C LYS A 78 9.16 6.03 9.65
N TYR A 79 10.45 6.34 9.71
CA TYR A 79 10.96 7.31 10.65
C TYR A 79 10.44 8.70 10.28
N GLU A 80 10.57 9.06 9.01
CA GLU A 80 10.15 10.32 8.43
C GLU A 80 8.65 10.57 8.63
N ILE A 81 7.82 9.55 8.45
CA ILE A 81 6.38 9.63 8.73
C ILE A 81 6.10 9.79 10.23
N ARG A 82 6.80 9.04 11.09
CA ARG A 82 6.58 9.12 12.54
C ARG A 82 6.94 10.50 13.08
N GLU A 83 8.02 11.08 12.57
CA GLU A 83 8.51 12.39 12.98
C GLU A 83 7.89 13.55 12.17
N ARG A 84 6.94 13.27 11.25
CA ARG A 84 6.26 14.26 10.38
C ARG A 84 7.23 15.15 9.59
N LEU A 85 8.28 14.53 9.04
CA LEU A 85 9.29 15.23 8.25
C LEU A 85 8.87 15.42 6.79
N LEU A 86 7.84 14.71 6.36
CA LEU A 86 7.33 14.74 5.00
C LEU A 86 6.23 15.78 4.84
N THR A 87 6.08 16.33 3.64
CA THR A 87 4.95 17.22 3.34
C THR A 87 3.62 16.46 3.49
N PRO A 88 2.54 17.09 4.01
CA PRO A 88 1.24 16.44 4.16
C PRO A 88 0.68 15.83 2.87
N GLU A 89 0.93 16.47 1.72
CA GLU A 89 0.48 16.01 0.41
C GLU A 89 1.18 14.70 0.01
N PHE A 90 2.50 14.62 0.22
CA PHE A 90 3.27 13.40 -0.02
C PHE A 90 2.85 12.28 0.93
N GLU A 91 2.68 12.58 2.23
CA GLU A 91 2.23 11.58 3.21
C GLU A 91 0.87 10.99 2.82
N LYS A 92 -0.04 11.80 2.29
CA LYS A 92 -1.35 11.34 1.82
C LYS A 92 -1.22 10.33 0.67
N VAL A 93 -0.49 10.65 -0.39
CA VAL A 93 -0.33 9.71 -1.53
C VAL A 93 0.48 8.47 -1.15
N LEU A 94 1.44 8.61 -0.24
CA LEU A 94 2.22 7.50 0.29
C LEU A 94 1.39 6.59 1.19
N ALA A 95 0.51 7.14 2.03
CA ALA A 95 -0.37 6.37 2.91
C ALA A 95 -1.32 5.48 2.10
N GLU A 96 -1.90 6.01 1.02
CA GLU A 96 -2.76 5.24 0.12
C GLU A 96 -2.03 3.99 -0.43
N PHE A 97 -0.85 4.21 -1.00
CA PHE A 97 0.01 3.13 -1.49
C PHE A 97 0.37 2.12 -0.38
N ARG A 98 0.82 2.63 0.79
CA ARG A 98 1.27 1.79 1.92
C ARG A 98 0.16 0.92 2.49
N LEU A 99 -1.07 1.46 2.60
CA LEU A 99 -2.22 0.69 3.09
C LEU A 99 -2.51 -0.48 2.14
N THR A 100 -2.54 -0.22 0.84
CA THR A 100 -2.87 -1.24 -0.15
C THR A 100 -1.77 -2.28 -0.29
N ILE A 101 -0.51 -1.88 -0.44
CA ILE A 101 0.60 -2.83 -0.67
C ILE A 101 0.80 -3.79 0.52
N SER A 102 0.48 -3.34 1.73
CA SER A 102 0.62 -4.16 2.94
C SER A 102 -0.66 -4.89 3.34
N GLY A 103 -1.75 -4.75 2.57
CA GLY A 103 -3.04 -5.35 2.91
C GLY A 103 -3.63 -4.79 4.20
N THR A 104 -3.30 -3.54 4.55
CA THR A 104 -3.88 -2.89 5.73
C THR A 104 -5.31 -2.46 5.39
N PRO A 105 -6.30 -2.85 6.20
CA PRO A 105 -7.68 -2.43 6.03
C PRO A 105 -7.82 -0.90 6.14
N ARG A 106 -8.59 -0.32 5.22
CA ARG A 106 -8.85 1.13 5.16
C ARG A 106 -10.10 1.53 5.93
N GLU A 107 -11.02 0.59 6.09
CA GLU A 107 -12.31 0.77 6.74
C GLU A 107 -12.52 -0.36 7.75
N VAL A 108 -13.42 -0.14 8.69
CA VAL A 108 -13.87 -1.20 9.60
C VAL A 108 -14.65 -2.23 8.77
N TYR A 109 -14.30 -3.50 8.90
CA TYR A 109 -14.94 -4.60 8.18
C TYR A 109 -15.48 -5.62 9.17
N GLU A 110 -16.45 -6.39 8.70
CA GLU A 110 -16.98 -7.53 9.45
C GLU A 110 -16.04 -8.72 9.32
N GLU A 111 -15.56 -9.21 10.46
CA GLU A 111 -14.75 -10.43 10.55
C GLU A 111 -15.65 -11.66 10.59
N ILE A 112 -15.32 -12.65 9.76
CA ILE A 112 -15.99 -13.94 9.72
C ILE A 112 -14.97 -15.03 9.97
N VAL A 113 -15.29 -15.98 10.86
CA VAL A 113 -14.42 -17.12 11.16
C VAL A 113 -14.95 -18.36 10.45
N ILE A 114 -14.11 -18.98 9.61
CA ILE A 114 -14.40 -20.23 8.90
C ILE A 114 -13.30 -21.21 9.26
N ASP A 115 -13.65 -22.34 9.87
CA ASP A 115 -12.70 -23.38 10.32
C ASP A 115 -11.53 -22.84 11.17
N GLY A 116 -11.81 -21.87 12.04
CA GLY A 116 -10.81 -21.22 12.90
C GLY A 116 -9.94 -20.17 12.19
N VAL A 117 -10.17 -19.91 10.91
CA VAL A 117 -9.45 -18.89 10.12
C VAL A 117 -10.33 -17.65 9.97
N LYS A 118 -9.76 -16.49 10.31
CA LYS A 118 -10.43 -15.19 10.14
C LYS A 118 -10.40 -14.74 8.69
N HIS A 119 -11.52 -14.22 8.22
CA HIS A 119 -11.73 -13.68 6.89
C HIS A 119 -12.49 -12.36 6.96
N ALA A 120 -12.43 -11.59 5.88
CA ALA A 120 -13.18 -10.36 5.69
C ALA A 120 -13.74 -10.30 4.27
N TYR A 121 -14.91 -9.68 4.10
CA TYR A 121 -15.38 -9.30 2.78
C TYR A 121 -14.73 -7.99 2.34
N VAL A 122 -14.12 -7.98 1.15
CA VAL A 122 -13.42 -6.82 0.60
C VAL A 122 -13.80 -6.64 -0.87
N ASP A 123 -14.04 -5.40 -1.28
CA ASP A 123 -14.29 -5.04 -2.68
C ASP A 123 -12.97 -4.78 -3.40
N PHE A 124 -12.66 -5.60 -4.40
CA PHE A 124 -11.47 -5.45 -5.24
C PHE A 124 -11.86 -4.82 -6.58
N GLU A 125 -11.04 -3.90 -7.10
CA GLU A 125 -11.17 -3.32 -8.43
C GLU A 125 -11.15 -4.43 -9.52
N GLU A 126 -12.09 -4.34 -10.47
CA GLU A 126 -12.27 -5.25 -11.61
C GLU A 126 -11.69 -4.76 -12.91
#